data_AF-A0A6H1Z7W6-F1
#
_entry.id   AF-A0A6H1Z7W6-F1
#
_cell.length_a   1.000
_cell.length_b   1.000
_cell.length_c   1.000
_cell.angle_alpha   90.00
_cell.angle_beta   90.00
_cell.angle_gamma   90.00
#
_symmetry.space_group_name_H-M   'P 1'
#
loop_
_entity.id
_entity.type
_entity.pdbx_description
1 polymer ?
#
loop_
_entity_poly.entity_id
_entity_poly.type
_entity_poly.pdbx_seq_one_letter_code
_entity_poly.pdbx_strand_id
1 'polypeptide(L)'
;MGAESGKPGPDPLQVDPAKMEALGRINCTHEEIAAVLGMSVRTFRQRLAEDEELRNLLEKARDEGKASLRRVQWKAALGGDKTMMIWLGKNTLGQSDRQAVEHTGKGGGPLVLRLANDADTDRQSD
;
A
#
# COMPACT_ATOMS: atom_id res chain seq x y z
N MET A 1 3.02 39.32 36.90
CA MET A 1 3.18 38.98 35.47
C MET A 1 2.21 37.84 35.18
N GLY A 2 1.08 38.14 34.55
CA GLY A 2 0.05 37.15 34.23
C GLY A 2 0.49 36.36 32.99
N ALA A 3 0.49 35.03 33.09
CA ALA A 3 0.72 34.16 31.95
C ALA A 3 -0.52 34.21 31.05
N GLU A 4 -0.33 34.65 29.81
CA GLU A 4 -1.35 34.60 28.78
C GLU A 4 -1.61 33.13 28.41
N SER A 5 -2.81 32.65 28.72
CA SER A 5 -3.30 31.36 28.24
C SER A 5 -3.51 31.46 26.73
N GLY A 6 -2.65 30.76 25.97
CA GLY A 6 -2.77 30.64 24.52
C GLY A 6 -4.17 30.17 24.12
N LYS A 7 -4.71 30.77 23.05
CA LYS A 7 -6.04 30.45 22.52
C LYS A 7 -6.21 28.93 22.38
N PRO A 8 -7.34 28.35 22.82
CA PRO A 8 -7.59 26.94 22.60
C PRO A 8 -7.47 26.67 21.10
N GLY A 9 -6.69 25.65 20.74
CA GLY A 9 -6.56 25.23 19.36
C GLY A 9 -7.93 24.99 18.73
N PRO A 10 -8.04 25.05 17.39
CA PRO A 10 -9.30 24.75 16.71
C PRO A 10 -9.85 23.40 17.18
N ASP A 11 -11.18 23.34 17.31
CA ASP A 11 -11.92 22.19 17.83
C ASP A 11 -11.33 20.86 17.30
N PRO A 12 -11.19 19.82 18.14
CA PRO A 12 -10.60 18.57 17.70
C PRO A 12 -11.42 18.01 16.53
N LEU A 13 -10.88 18.09 15.30
CA LEU A 13 -11.50 17.55 14.10
C LEU A 13 -11.98 16.12 14.40
N GLN A 14 -13.29 15.94 14.45
CA GLN A 14 -13.90 14.64 14.73
C GLN A 14 -13.87 13.80 13.46
N VAL A 15 -13.63 12.50 13.63
CA VAL A 15 -13.73 11.55 12.52
C VAL A 15 -15.20 11.34 12.23
N ASP A 16 -15.64 11.68 11.02
CA ASP A 16 -16.95 11.30 10.47
C ASP A 16 -16.93 9.79 10.16
N PRO A 17 -17.61 8.94 10.97
CA PRO A 17 -17.48 7.49 10.84
C PRO A 17 -18.09 6.98 9.52
N ALA A 18 -19.18 7.58 9.07
CA ALA A 18 -19.86 7.16 7.84
C ALA A 18 -19.00 7.44 6.61
N LYS A 19 -18.35 8.63 6.57
CA LYS A 19 -17.42 8.96 5.49
C LYS A 19 -16.17 8.11 5.53
N MET A 20 -15.60 7.88 6.72
CA MET A 20 -14.46 6.99 6.90
C MET A 20 -14.77 5.56 6.41
N GLU A 21 -15.94 5.02 6.77
CA GLU A 21 -16.38 3.70 6.36
C GLU A 21 -16.54 3.60 4.83
N ALA A 22 -17.16 4.61 4.19
CA ALA A 22 -17.28 4.65 2.74
C ALA A 22 -15.91 4.64 2.03
N LEU A 23 -14.94 5.40 2.55
CA LEU A 23 -13.57 5.42 2.03
C LEU A 23 -12.83 4.10 2.32
N GLY A 24 -13.10 3.48 3.47
CA GLY A 24 -12.58 2.15 3.83
C GLY A 24 -13.03 1.08 2.84
N ARG A 25 -14.29 1.11 2.39
CA ARG A 25 -14.85 0.18 1.39
C ARG A 25 -14.16 0.25 0.03
N ILE A 26 -13.61 1.39 -0.34
CA ILE A 26 -12.79 1.53 -1.56
C ILE A 26 -11.29 1.35 -1.28
N ASN A 27 -10.93 0.89 -0.07
CA ASN A 27 -9.57 0.61 0.38
C ASN A 27 -8.63 1.83 0.30
N CYS A 28 -9.15 3.04 0.56
CA CYS A 28 -8.30 4.22 0.68
C CYS A 28 -7.24 4.07 1.79
N THR A 29 -6.09 4.70 1.55
CA THR A 29 -5.00 4.80 2.52
C THR A 29 -5.38 5.72 3.68
N HIS A 30 -4.63 5.66 4.78
CA HIS A 30 -4.86 6.58 5.90
C HIS A 30 -4.61 8.04 5.49
N GLU A 31 -3.67 8.26 4.58
CA GLU A 31 -3.32 9.55 4.00
C GLU A 31 -4.50 10.14 3.21
N GLU A 32 -5.11 9.34 2.34
CA GLU A 32 -6.28 9.72 1.56
C GLU A 32 -7.49 9.99 2.45
N ILE A 33 -7.75 9.12 3.42
CA ILE A 33 -8.87 9.29 4.36
C ILE A 33 -8.70 10.58 5.16
N ALA A 34 -7.51 10.82 5.71
CA ALA A 34 -7.23 12.02 6.49
C ALA A 34 -7.39 13.30 5.65
N ALA A 35 -6.92 13.29 4.40
CA ALA A 35 -7.07 14.40 3.47
C ALA A 35 -8.56 14.71 3.19
N VAL A 36 -9.38 13.67 2.93
CA VAL A 36 -10.83 13.84 2.70
C VAL A 36 -11.57 14.30 3.95
N LEU A 37 -11.12 13.88 5.14
CA LEU A 37 -11.67 14.31 6.42
C LEU A 37 -11.16 15.70 6.86
N GLY A 38 -10.22 16.30 6.12
CA GLY A 38 -9.66 17.62 6.43
C GLY A 38 -8.77 17.65 7.67
N MET A 39 -8.11 16.52 8.01
CA MET A 39 -7.22 16.42 9.16
C MET A 39 -5.84 15.88 8.79
N SER A 40 -4.86 16.06 9.68
CA SER A 40 -3.54 15.47 9.48
C SER A 40 -3.58 13.95 9.64
N VAL A 41 -2.74 13.24 8.89
CA VAL A 41 -2.61 11.76 9.01
C VAL A 41 -2.22 11.35 10.43
N ARG A 42 -1.39 12.16 11.11
CA ARG A 42 -1.02 11.95 12.51
C ARG A 42 -2.25 11.96 13.42
N THR A 43 -3.10 12.98 13.27
CA THR A 43 -4.36 13.10 14.04
C THR A 43 -5.27 11.91 13.76
N PHE A 44 -5.45 11.55 12.50
CA PHE A 44 -6.30 10.41 12.13
C PHE A 44 -5.83 9.09 12.74
N ARG A 45 -4.52 8.79 12.65
CA ARG A 45 -3.93 7.58 13.26
C ARG A 45 -4.05 7.59 14.78
N GLN A 46 -3.87 8.74 15.42
CA GLN A 46 -4.07 8.88 16.86
C GLN A 46 -5.52 8.55 17.25
N ARG A 47 -6.52 9.08 16.52
CA ARG A 47 -7.93 8.76 16.78
C ARG A 47 -8.25 7.27 16.63
N LEU A 48 -7.69 6.59 15.61
CA LEU A 48 -7.85 5.14 15.46
C LEU A 48 -7.16 4.32 16.57
N ALA A 49 -6.12 4.87 17.19
CA ALA A 49 -5.45 4.21 18.33
C ALA A 49 -6.26 4.38 19.62
N GLU A 50 -6.88 5.54 19.81
CA GLU A 50 -7.69 5.89 20.99
C GLU A 50 -9.10 5.29 20.95
N ASP A 51 -9.67 5.10 19.76
CA ASP A 51 -11.05 4.65 19.56
C ASP A 51 -11.09 3.28 18.84
N GLU A 52 -11.44 2.25 19.60
CA GLU A 52 -11.56 0.88 19.10
C GLU A 52 -12.72 0.68 18.14
N GLU A 53 -13.84 1.36 18.34
CA GLU A 53 -15.01 1.25 17.46
C GLU A 53 -14.68 1.81 16.07
N LEU A 54 -13.98 2.96 16.01
CA LEU A 54 -13.53 3.51 14.73
C LEU A 54 -12.54 2.59 14.01
N ARG A 55 -11.61 1.97 14.75
CA ARG A 55 -10.64 1.03 14.18
C ARG A 55 -11.34 -0.19 13.59
N ASN A 56 -12.22 -0.81 14.36
CA ASN A 56 -12.99 -1.99 13.95
C ASN A 56 -13.90 -1.67 12.75
N LEU A 57 -14.52 -0.49 12.75
CA LEU A 57 -15.34 -0.01 11.63
C LEU A 57 -14.51 0.10 10.35
N LEU A 58 -13.32 0.71 10.42
CA LEU A 58 -12.43 0.87 9.26
C LEU A 58 -11.92 -0.49 8.75
N GLU A 59 -11.53 -1.39 9.65
CA GLU A 59 -11.08 -2.74 9.30
C GLU A 59 -12.20 -3.54 8.61
N LYS A 60 -13.39 -3.55 9.19
CA LYS A 60 -14.58 -4.16 8.60
C LYS A 60 -14.88 -3.59 7.21
N ALA A 61 -14.86 -2.26 7.06
CA ALA A 61 -15.10 -1.61 5.79
C ALA A 61 -14.08 -2.04 4.71
N ARG A 62 -12.80 -2.16 5.08
CA ARG A 62 -11.75 -2.64 4.18
C ARG A 62 -11.99 -4.07 3.74
N ASP A 63 -12.38 -4.95 4.66
CA ASP A 63 -12.67 -6.34 4.33
C ASP A 63 -13.92 -6.48 3.45
N GLU A 64 -14.97 -5.69 3.69
CA GLU A 64 -16.11 -5.56 2.78
C GLU A 64 -15.67 -5.10 1.38
N GLY A 65 -14.77 -4.12 1.32
CA GLY A 65 -14.18 -3.63 0.08
C GLY A 65 -13.41 -4.70 -0.69
N LYS A 66 -12.54 -5.44 0.00
CA LYS A 66 -11.79 -6.58 -0.58
C LYS A 66 -12.75 -7.67 -1.07
N ALA A 67 -13.81 -7.96 -0.33
CA ALA A 67 -14.83 -8.92 -0.76
C ALA A 67 -15.53 -8.44 -2.04
N SER A 68 -15.85 -7.15 -2.13
CA SER A 68 -16.44 -6.55 -3.33
C SER A 68 -15.52 -6.61 -4.54
N LEU A 69 -14.26 -6.21 -4.38
CA LEU A 69 -13.25 -6.32 -5.42
C LEU A 69 -13.13 -7.76 -5.91
N ARG A 70 -13.06 -8.72 -4.98
CA ARG A 70 -12.97 -10.14 -5.31
C ARG A 70 -14.17 -10.64 -6.13
N ARG A 71 -15.39 -10.20 -5.83
CA ARG A 71 -16.57 -10.54 -6.65
C ARG A 71 -16.44 -10.02 -8.09
N VAL A 72 -15.97 -8.78 -8.26
CA VAL A 72 -15.78 -8.18 -9.59
C VAL A 72 -14.68 -8.91 -10.36
N GLN A 73 -13.56 -9.23 -9.70
CA GLN A 73 -12.48 -10.03 -10.28
C GLN A 73 -12.96 -11.40 -10.75
N TRP A 74 -13.73 -12.12 -9.94
CA TRP A 74 -14.34 -13.40 -10.35
C TRP A 74 -15.26 -13.25 -11.55
N LYS A 75 -16.11 -12.23 -11.56
CA LYS A 75 -17.00 -11.94 -12.70
C LYS A 75 -16.19 -11.69 -13.98
N ALA A 76 -15.10 -10.93 -13.91
CA ALA A 76 -14.24 -10.67 -15.06
C ALA A 76 -13.56 -11.95 -15.56
N ALA A 77 -13.04 -12.78 -14.66
CA ALA A 77 -12.44 -14.07 -15.02
C ALA A 77 -13.44 -15.01 -15.71
N LEU A 78 -14.66 -15.13 -15.16
CA LEU A 78 -15.74 -15.91 -15.77
C LEU A 78 -16.19 -15.33 -17.12
N GLY A 79 -16.03 -14.02 -17.33
CA GLY A 79 -16.26 -13.35 -18.60
C GLY A 79 -15.15 -13.56 -19.64
N GLY A 80 -14.09 -14.31 -19.32
CA GLY A 80 -13.01 -14.64 -20.25
C GLY A 80 -11.77 -13.75 -20.16
N ASP A 81 -11.67 -12.88 -19.14
CA ASP A 81 -10.45 -12.12 -18.89
C ASP A 81 -9.30 -13.05 -18.47
N LYS A 82 -8.39 -13.33 -19.41
CA LYS A 82 -7.23 -14.21 -19.21
C LYS A 82 -6.27 -13.69 -18.16
N THR A 83 -6.08 -12.38 -18.08
CA THR A 83 -5.20 -11.75 -17.10
C THR A 83 -5.76 -11.99 -15.70
N MET A 84 -7.07 -11.85 -15.53
CA MET A 84 -7.73 -12.10 -14.24
C MET A 84 -7.71 -13.58 -13.85
N MET A 85 -7.89 -14.50 -14.82
CA MET A 85 -7.75 -15.94 -14.58
C MET A 85 -6.34 -16.30 -14.09
N ILE A 86 -5.29 -15.78 -14.73
CA ILE A 86 -3.90 -15.99 -14.30
C ILE A 86 -3.68 -15.38 -12.91
N TRP A 87 -4.16 -14.16 -12.67
CA TRP A 87 -3.98 -13.48 -11.39
C TRP A 87 -4.66 -14.25 -10.25
N LEU A 88 -5.90 -14.70 -10.43
CA LEU A 88 -6.60 -15.52 -9.44
C LEU A 88 -5.93 -16.89 -9.26
N GLY A 89 -5.47 -17.52 -10.35
CA GLY A 89 -4.72 -18.77 -10.29
C GLY A 89 -3.46 -18.65 -9.43
N LYS A 90 -2.69 -17.57 -9.61
CA LYS A 90 -1.50 -17.29 -8.80
C LYS A 90 -1.84 -17.00 -7.34
N ASN A 91 -2.72 -16.04 -7.09
CA ASN A 91 -2.95 -15.52 -5.73
C ASN A 91 -3.90 -16.37 -4.89
N THR A 92 -4.79 -17.15 -5.51
CA THR A 92 -5.78 -17.97 -4.80
C THR A 92 -5.39 -19.44 -4.77
N LEU A 93 -4.79 -19.95 -5.86
CA LEU A 93 -4.44 -21.37 -6.01
C LEU A 93 -2.94 -21.63 -5.82
N GLY A 94 -2.12 -20.60 -5.56
CA GLY A 94 -0.69 -20.74 -5.36
C GLY A 94 0.07 -21.14 -6.64
N GLN A 95 -0.51 -20.91 -7.81
CA GLN A 95 0.19 -21.16 -9.07
C GLN A 95 1.39 -20.22 -9.19
N SER A 96 2.48 -20.73 -9.72
CA SER A 96 3.69 -19.96 -9.97
C SER A 96 4.20 -20.25 -11.37
N ASP A 97 4.73 -19.21 -12.02
CA ASP A 97 5.49 -19.41 -13.25
C ASP A 97 6.87 -19.91 -12.85
N ARG A 98 7.25 -21.09 -13.36
CA ARG A 98 8.61 -21.59 -13.24
C ARG A 98 9.35 -21.29 -14.53
N GLN A 99 10.36 -20.43 -14.45
CA GLN A 99 11.34 -20.25 -15.52
C GLN A 99 12.63 -20.94 -15.11
N ALA A 100 13.06 -21.94 -15.89
CA ALA A 100 14.43 -22.43 -15.82
C ALA A 100 15.29 -21.44 -16.60
N VAL A 101 16.06 -20.62 -15.89
CA VAL A 101 16.96 -19.63 -16.49
C VAL A 101 18.37 -20.18 -16.42
N GLU A 102 18.95 -20.52 -17.57
CA GLU A 102 20.38 -20.80 -17.68
C GLU A 102 21.13 -19.51 -18.02
N HIS A 103 22.02 -19.10 -17.12
CA HIS A 103 22.88 -17.95 -17.36
C HIS A 103 24.21 -18.41 -17.96
N THR A 104 24.51 -17.94 -19.16
CA THR A 104 25.80 -18.15 -19.82
C THR A 104 26.49 -16.80 -20.07
N GLY A 105 27.82 -16.84 -20.08
CA GLY A 105 28.65 -15.72 -20.52
C GLY A 105 28.60 -15.52 -22.02
N LYS A 106 29.34 -14.51 -22.50
CA LYS A 106 29.38 -14.14 -23.91
C LYS A 106 29.71 -15.35 -24.80
N GLY A 107 28.85 -15.64 -25.78
CA GLY A 107 29.02 -16.75 -26.71
C GLY A 107 28.73 -18.14 -26.12
N GLY A 108 27.95 -18.23 -25.02
CA GLY A 108 27.66 -19.50 -24.35
C GLY A 108 28.77 -19.99 -23.42
N GLY A 109 29.83 -19.19 -23.23
CA GLY A 109 30.94 -19.49 -22.34
C GLY A 109 30.62 -19.26 -20.85
N PRO A 110 31.60 -19.42 -19.96
CA PRO A 110 31.43 -19.14 -18.53
C PRO A 110 31.10 -17.68 -18.24
N LEU A 111 30.33 -17.43 -17.18
CA LEU A 111 30.12 -16.08 -16.65
C LEU A 111 31.45 -15.53 -16.12
N VAL A 112 31.85 -14.35 -16.61
CA VAL A 112 33.06 -13.66 -16.17
C VAL A 112 32.64 -12.44 -15.35
N LEU A 113 32.88 -12.47 -14.04
CA LEU A 113 32.67 -11.34 -13.14
C LEU A 113 33.99 -10.57 -13.01
N ARG A 114 33.98 -9.26 -13.28
CA ARG A 114 35.05 -8.35 -12.89
C ARG A 114 34.57 -7.50 -11.72
N LEU A 115 35.24 -7.63 -10.59
CA LEU A 115 35.02 -6.81 -9.41
C LEU A 115 35.90 -5.56 -9.55
N ALA A 116 35.31 -4.37 -9.60
CA ALA A 116 36.03 -3.11 -9.45
C ALA A 116 35.93 -2.67 -7.99
N ASN A 117 37.04 -2.21 -7.42
CA ASN A 117 37.01 -1.54 -6.12
C ASN A 117 36.77 -0.05 -6.36
N ASP A 118 35.86 0.55 -5.58
CA ASP A 118 35.47 1.96 -5.70
C ASP A 118 36.64 2.96 -5.53
N ALA A 119 37.81 2.48 -5.07
CA ALA A 119 39.03 3.26 -4.88
C ALA A 119 39.79 3.62 -6.18
N ASP A 120 39.40 3.09 -7.34
CA ASP A 120 40.08 3.36 -8.61
C ASP A 120 39.44 4.50 -9.44
N THR A 121 38.36 5.12 -8.95
CA THR A 121 37.63 6.17 -9.67
C THR A 121 38.27 7.57 -9.54
N ASP A 122 39.20 7.77 -8.59
CA ASP A 122 39.75 9.09 -8.23
C ASP A 122 41.19 9.36 -8.73
N ARG A 123 41.74 8.56 -9.65
CA ARG A 123 43.11 8.76 -10.19
C ARG A 123 43.19 9.16 -11.67
N GLN A 124 42.13 9.71 -12.24
CA GLN A 124 42.19 10.35 -13.57
C GLN A 124 41.62 11.76 -13.52
N SER A 125 42.31 12.63 -12.79
CA SER A 125 42.20 14.08 -12.96
C SER A 125 43.50 14.72 -12.48
N ASP A 126 44.53 14.65 -13.32
CA ASP A 126 45.65 15.59 -13.39
C ASP A 126 46.20 15.57 -14.83
#